data_AF-A0A432GSZ3-F1
#
_entry.id   AF-A0A432GSZ3-F1
#
_cell.length_a   1.000
_cell.length_b   1.000
_cell.length_c   1.000
_cell.angle_alpha   90.00
_cell.angle_beta   90.00
_cell.angle_gamma   90.00
#
_symmetry.space_group_name_H-M   'P 1'
#
loop_
_entity.id
_entity.type
_entity.pdbx_description
1 polymer ?
#
loop_
_entity_poly.entity_id
_entity_poly.type
_entity_poly.pdbx_seq_one_letter_code
_entity_poly.pdbx_strand_id
1 'polypeptide(L)' 'MGRDTRYHPEWSTVSRYVRELFNYYCSRCGKDCRNTKNAEMVLQVHHIDENPGNNDLENLIPLCASCHLKIEREAR' A
#
# COMPACT_ATOMS: atom_id res chain seq x y z
N MET A 1 3.63 -6.83 -13.55
CA MET A 1 2.61 -7.21 -12.55
C MET A 1 1.37 -7.63 -13.33
N GLY A 2 0.96 -8.89 -13.21
CA GLY A 2 -0.27 -9.37 -13.87
C GLY A 2 -1.49 -8.63 -13.31
N ARG A 3 -2.48 -8.33 -14.14
CA ARG A 3 -3.75 -7.72 -13.71
C ARG A 3 -4.48 -8.74 -12.84
N ASP A 4 -4.28 -8.66 -11.54
CA ASP A 4 -5.12 -9.37 -10.57
C ASP A 4 -6.53 -8.76 -10.68
N THR A 5 -7.48 -9.55 -11.16
CA THR A 5 -8.85 -9.12 -11.46
C THR A 5 -9.66 -8.74 -10.22
N ARG A 6 -9.11 -8.98 -9.01
CA ARG A 6 -9.72 -8.57 -7.74
C ARG A 6 -9.57 -7.08 -7.47
N TYR A 7 -8.58 -6.43 -8.08
CA TYR A 7 -8.35 -5.00 -7.90
C TYR A 7 -9.20 -4.18 -8.85
N HIS A 8 -9.69 -3.04 -8.36
CA HIS A 8 -10.35 -2.06 -9.19
C HIS A 8 -9.41 -1.56 -10.32
N PRO A 9 -9.90 -1.27 -11.54
CA PRO A 9 -9.07 -0.79 -12.65
C PRO A 9 -8.22 0.45 -12.32
N GLU A 10 -8.72 1.30 -11.43
CA GLU A 10 -8.06 2.53 -10.96
C GLU A 10 -7.03 2.31 -9.84
N TRP A 11 -6.71 1.06 -9.47
CA TRP A 11 -5.82 0.78 -8.33
C TRP A 11 -4.45 1.45 -8.45
N SER A 12 -3.90 1.56 -9.66
CA SER A 12 -2.65 2.30 -9.91
C SER A 12 -2.77 3.77 -9.52
N THR A 13 -3.90 4.41 -9.84
CA THR A 13 -4.21 5.80 -9.47
C THR A 13 -4.40 5.93 -7.96
N VAL A 14 -5.26 5.09 -7.37
CA VAL A 14 -5.61 5.12 -5.93
C VAL A 14 -4.37 4.89 -5.07
N SER A 15 -3.60 3.83 -5.35
CA SER A 15 -2.43 3.50 -4.56
C SER A 15 -1.35 4.57 -4.66
N ARG A 16 -1.18 5.23 -5.81
CA ARG A 16 -0.26 6.37 -5.95
C ARG A 16 -0.72 7.53 -5.08
N TYR A 17 -2.00 7.89 -5.15
CA TYR A 17 -2.59 8.97 -4.36
C TYR A 17 -2.40 8.75 -2.85
N VAL A 18 -2.64 7.53 -2.35
CA VAL A 18 -2.41 7.19 -0.94
C VAL A 18 -0.94 7.38 -0.54
N ARG A 19 0.03 6.96 -1.38
CA ARG A 19 1.45 7.19 -1.07
C ARG A 19 1.79 8.67 -0.98
N GLU A 20 1.23 9.49 -1.88
CA GLU A 20 1.41 10.94 -1.88
C GLU A 20 0.81 11.61 -0.64
N LEU A 21 -0.40 11.19 -0.23
CA LEU A 21 -1.06 11.68 0.99
C LEU A 21 -0.21 11.47 2.25
N PHE A 22 0.50 10.34 2.34
CA PHE A 22 1.40 10.03 3.45
C PHE A 22 2.84 10.51 3.23
N ASN A 23 3.07 11.34 2.20
CA ASN A 23 4.39 11.86 1.84
C ASN A 23 5.45 10.74 1.68
N TYR A 24 5.02 9.57 1.22
CA TYR A 24 5.79 8.33 1.12
C TYR A 24 6.45 7.86 2.43
N TYR A 25 5.85 8.14 3.58
CA TYR A 25 6.25 7.55 4.85
C TYR A 25 5.43 6.29 5.15
N CYS A 26 6.08 5.28 5.73
CA CYS A 26 5.40 4.12 6.26
C CYS A 26 4.55 4.50 7.48
N SER A 27 3.24 4.24 7.45
CA SER A 27 2.33 4.58 8.55
C SER A 27 2.56 3.74 9.81
N ARG A 28 3.21 2.57 9.71
CA ARG A 28 3.50 1.70 10.87
C ARG A 28 4.80 2.05 11.59
N CYS A 29 5.86 2.40 10.85
CA CYS A 29 7.19 2.60 11.44
C CYS A 29 7.84 3.96 11.16
N GLY A 30 7.19 4.84 10.40
CA GLY A 30 7.71 6.17 10.08
C GLY A 30 8.91 6.18 9.11
N LYS A 31 9.22 5.06 8.46
CA LYS A 31 10.33 4.99 7.50
C LYS A 31 10.04 5.85 6.27
N ASP A 32 10.97 6.75 5.94
CA ASP A 32 10.97 7.53 4.69
C ASP A 32 11.25 6.62 3.49
N CYS A 33 10.32 6.55 2.55
CA CYS A 33 10.42 5.76 1.33
C CYS A 33 10.47 6.63 0.05
N ARG A 34 10.62 7.96 0.16
CA ARG A 34 10.58 8.91 -0.97
C ARG A 34 11.69 8.67 -2.01
N ASN A 35 12.90 8.36 -1.54
CA ASN A 35 14.10 8.38 -2.38
C ASN A 35 14.39 7.05 -3.08
N THR A 36 13.36 6.42 -3.67
CA THR A 36 13.52 5.12 -4.31
C THR A 36 13.00 5.14 -5.74
N LYS A 37 13.83 4.67 -6.68
CA LYS A 37 13.46 4.54 -8.11
C LYS A 37 12.19 3.69 -8.33
N ASN A 38 11.85 2.84 -7.35
CA ASN A 38 10.70 1.94 -7.35
C ASN A 38 9.84 2.14 -6.09
N ALA A 39 9.27 3.33 -5.90
CA ALA A 39 8.45 3.65 -4.73
C ALA A 39 7.32 2.63 -4.48
N GLU A 40 6.72 2.06 -5.54
CA GLU A 40 5.66 1.05 -5.44
C GLU A 40 6.12 -0.27 -4.80
N MET A 41 7.39 -0.66 -4.98
CA MET A 41 7.94 -1.85 -4.34
C MET A 41 8.36 -1.57 -2.89
N VAL A 42 8.75 -0.33 -2.61
CA VAL A 42 9.31 0.06 -1.31
C VAL A 42 8.22 0.40 -0.31
N LEU A 43 7.16 1.07 -0.79
CA LEU A 43 5.98 1.45 -0.05
C LEU A 43 4.75 0.86 -0.73
N GLN A 44 4.21 -0.19 -0.14
CA GLN A 44 3.02 -0.89 -0.63
C GLN A 44 1.80 -0.37 0.11
N VAL A 45 0.66 -0.29 -0.57
CA VAL A 45 -0.61 0.08 0.06
C VAL A 45 -1.35 -1.20 0.40
N HIS A 46 -1.68 -1.36 1.67
CA HIS A 46 -2.38 -2.52 2.21
C HIS A 46 -3.85 -2.16 2.47
N HIS A 47 -4.75 -3.06 2.09
CA HIS A 47 -6.17 -3.00 2.43
C HIS A 47 -6.37 -3.61 3.82
N ILE A 48 -6.83 -2.81 4.78
CA ILE A 48 -6.98 -3.22 6.20
C ILE A 48 -8.02 -4.34 6.34
N ASP A 49 -9.09 -4.28 5.54
CA ASP A 49 -10.14 -5.31 5.48
C ASP A 49 -9.83 -6.50 4.58
N GLU A 50 -8.62 -6.56 4.01
CA GLU A 50 -8.16 -7.60 3.08
C GLU A 50 -8.99 -7.71 1.78
N ASN A 51 -9.85 -6.73 1.49
CA ASN A 51 -10.69 -6.68 0.29
C ASN A 51 -10.11 -5.70 -0.75
N PRO A 52 -9.49 -6.19 -1.84
CA PRO A 52 -8.89 -5.34 -2.87
C PRO A 52 -9.89 -4.47 -3.65
N GLY A 53 -11.19 -4.75 -3.51
CA GLY A 53 -12.27 -3.94 -4.08
C GLY A 53 -12.65 -2.74 -3.23
N ASN A 54 -12.28 -2.71 -1.95
CA ASN A 54 -12.62 -1.63 -1.03
C ASN A 54 -11.52 -0.54 -1.02
N ASN A 55 -11.70 0.50 -1.83
CA ASN A 55 -10.74 1.59 -1.98
C ASN A 55 -11.03 2.80 -1.07
N ASP A 56 -11.82 2.64 0.00
CA ASP A 56 -12.01 3.70 0.97
C ASP A 56 -10.67 4.11 1.58
N LEU A 57 -10.37 5.42 1.61
CA LEU A 57 -9.06 5.91 2.06
C LEU A 57 -8.73 5.48 3.49
N GLU A 58 -9.75 5.36 4.35
CA GLU A 58 -9.62 4.89 5.73
C GLU A 58 -9.27 3.39 5.82
N ASN A 59 -9.58 2.63 4.76
CA ASN A 59 -9.24 1.22 4.61
C ASN A 59 -7.86 0.99 3.99
N LEU A 60 -7.16 2.05 3.58
CA LEU A 60 -5.87 1.95 2.88
C LEU A 60 -4.73 2.47 3.75
N ILE A 61 -3.72 1.63 3.98
CA ILE A 61 -2.54 2.01 4.76
C ILE A 61 -1.24 1.79 3.98
N PRO A 62 -0.40 2.83 3.78
CA PRO A 62 0.89 2.66 3.15
C PRO A 62 1.91 2.09 4.15
N LEU A 63 2.52 0.96 3.78
CA LEU A 63 3.46 0.21 4.59
C LEU A 63 4.74 -0.05 3.80
N CYS A 64 5.90 0.07 4.46
CA CYS A 64 7.13 -0.38 3.85
C CYS A 64 7.11 -1.91 3.68
N ALA A 65 7.86 -2.44 2.72
CA ALA A 65 7.89 -3.89 2.44
C ALA A 65 8.06 -4.77 3.70
N SER A 66 8.90 -4.34 4.65
CA SER A 66 9.10 -5.07 5.91
C SER A 66 7.88 -5.03 6.84
N CYS A 67 7.13 -3.93 6.87
CA CYS A 67 5.90 -3.82 7.67
C CYS A 67 4.73 -4.54 6.98
N HIS A 68 4.66 -4.46 5.65
CA HIS A 68 3.66 -5.17 4.86
C HIS A 68 3.76 -6.68 5.08
N LEU A 69 4.96 -7.25 4.93
CA LEU A 69 5.23 -8.67 5.19
C LEU A 69 4.92 -9.11 6.64
N LYS A 70 5.02 -8.21 7.62
CA LYS A 70 4.63 -8.53 9.00
C LYS A 70 3.12 -8.64 9.12
N ILE A 71 2.37 -7.67 8.58
CA ILE A 71 0.91 -7.67 8.63
C ILE A 71 0.35 -8.88 7.87
N GLU A 72 0.89 -9.19 6.69
CA GLU A 72 0.46 -10.38 5.93
C GLU A 72 0.70 -11.71 6.67
N ARG A 73 1.67 -11.75 7.59
CA ARG A 73 1.91 -12.92 8.46
C ARG A 73 1.01 -12.92 9.69
N GLU A 74 0.64 -11.75 10.20
CA GLU A 74 -0.25 -11.59 11.35
C GLU A 74 -1.71 -11.90 10.99
N ALA A 75 -2.12 -11.65 9.74
CA ALA A 75 -3.45 -11.93 9.23
C ALA A 75 -3.72 -13.42 8.88
N ARG A 76 -2.70 -14.28 8.96
CA ARG A 76 -2.77 -15.70 8.60
C ARG A 76 -2.76 -16.60 9.84
#